data_AF-A0A8T4P0V5-F1
#
_entry.id   AF-A0A8T4P0V5-F1
#
_cell.length_a   1.000
_cell.length_b   1.000
_cell.length_c   1.000
_cell.angle_alpha   90.00
_cell.angle_beta   90.00
_cell.angle_gamma   90.00
#
_symmetry.space_group_name_H-M   'P 1'
#
loop_
_entity.id
_entity.type
_entity.pdbx_description
1 polymer ?
#
loop_
_entity_poly.entity_id
_entity_poly.type
_entity_poly.pdbx_seq_one_letter_code
_entity_poly.pdbx_strand_id
1 'polypeptide(L)'
;MAKINLPKDILQKEAFKSFPAKEKEEYMSSLLKKILELNPDGITISQIKEATGLTYSTLWHHLEILSCTAQCHKVSHGNSDVYHATGKSTHLNDYAKGKVQYSIEIVEDKEGRFVCMHEKRENRTGNPTICTGIQIPFELIDNLIKDLSKIKK
;
A
#
# COMPACT_ATOMS: atom_id res chain seq x y z
N MET A 1 -0.27 22.82 14.18
CA MET A 1 -0.42 21.96 12.98
C MET A 1 0.48 20.75 13.16
N ALA A 2 -0.03 19.54 12.96
CA ALA A 2 0.74 18.32 13.17
C ALA A 2 1.85 18.22 12.13
N LYS A 3 3.09 18.17 12.61
CA LYS A 3 4.30 18.09 11.79
C LYS A 3 4.44 16.64 11.30
N ILE A 4 4.32 16.40 10.00
CA ILE A 4 4.56 15.05 9.45
C ILE A 4 6.05 14.85 9.16
N ASN A 5 6.50 13.60 9.29
CA ASN A 5 7.85 13.20 8.94
C ASN A 5 7.94 12.94 7.44
N LEU A 6 8.99 13.44 6.81
CA LEU A 6 9.25 13.29 5.38
C LEU A 6 10.58 12.53 5.17
N PRO A 7 10.69 11.71 4.10
CA PRO A 7 11.97 11.14 3.69
C PRO A 7 13.01 12.22 3.40
N LYS A 8 14.28 11.93 3.67
CA LYS A 8 15.39 12.87 3.41
C LYS A 8 15.69 13.03 1.91
N ASP A 9 15.25 12.07 1.11
CA ASP A 9 15.51 11.87 -0.32
C ASP A 9 14.35 12.31 -1.23
N ILE A 10 13.50 13.25 -0.80
CA ILE A 10 12.44 13.79 -1.67
C ILE A 10 13.08 14.51 -2.85
N LEU A 11 12.85 13.99 -4.06
CA LEU A 11 13.25 14.64 -5.29
C LEU A 11 12.58 16.01 -5.41
N GLN A 12 13.38 17.01 -5.76
CA GLN A 12 12.87 18.34 -6.07
C GLN A 12 11.94 18.27 -7.29
N LYS A 13 10.92 19.15 -7.33
CA LYS A 13 9.88 19.20 -8.38
C LYS A 13 10.43 19.15 -9.81
N GLU A 14 11.64 19.66 -10.02
CA GLU A 14 12.31 19.72 -11.31
C GLU A 14 12.80 18.34 -11.79
N ALA A 15 13.43 17.55 -10.91
CA ALA A 15 13.84 16.18 -11.19
C ALA A 15 12.64 15.23 -11.37
N PHE A 16 11.53 15.52 -10.70
CA PHE A 16 10.27 14.78 -10.89
C PHE A 16 9.64 15.02 -12.26
N LYS A 17 9.79 16.24 -12.83
CA LYS A 17 9.21 16.57 -14.13
C LYS A 17 9.88 15.82 -15.28
N SER A 18 11.18 15.56 -15.18
CA SER A 18 11.98 14.90 -16.21
C SER A 18 11.74 13.40 -16.35
N PHE A 19 11.08 12.75 -15.37
CA PHE A 19 10.81 11.31 -15.50
C PHE A 19 9.78 10.99 -16.59
N PRO A 20 9.87 9.79 -17.20
CA PRO A 20 8.77 9.18 -17.94
C PRO A 20 7.54 8.99 -17.05
N ALA A 21 6.33 9.02 -17.62
CA ALA A 21 5.07 8.92 -16.87
C ALA A 21 5.02 7.69 -15.93
N LYS A 22 5.48 6.53 -16.40
CA LYS A 22 5.50 5.30 -15.60
C LYS A 22 6.47 5.37 -14.41
N GLU A 23 7.65 5.96 -14.60
CA GLU A 23 8.63 6.15 -13.52
C GLU A 23 8.12 7.14 -12.47
N LYS A 24 7.32 8.13 -12.89
CA LYS A 24 6.63 9.01 -11.94
C LYS A 24 5.65 8.24 -11.07
N GLU A 25 4.88 7.30 -11.63
CA GLU A 25 3.94 6.50 -10.85
C GLU A 25 4.64 5.60 -9.83
N GLU A 26 5.73 4.94 -10.23
CA GLU A 26 6.54 4.09 -9.36
C GLU A 26 7.22 4.91 -8.26
N TYR A 27 7.79 6.07 -8.59
CA TYR A 27 8.36 6.99 -7.63
C TYR A 27 7.31 7.51 -6.64
N MET A 28 6.15 7.95 -7.12
CA MET A 28 5.07 8.46 -6.28
C MET A 28 4.57 7.42 -5.29
N SER A 29 4.37 6.18 -5.77
CA SER A 29 3.93 5.08 -4.92
C SER A 29 4.98 4.76 -3.84
N SER A 30 6.26 4.75 -4.21
CA SER A 30 7.37 4.50 -3.29
C SER A 30 7.54 5.62 -2.26
N LEU A 31 7.41 6.88 -2.70
CA LEU A 31 7.44 8.06 -1.84
C LEU A 31 6.32 8.01 -0.81
N LEU A 32 5.09 7.74 -1.24
CA LEU A 32 3.93 7.72 -0.35
C LEU A 32 4.03 6.60 0.69
N LYS A 33 4.49 5.40 0.30
CA LYS A 33 4.77 4.32 1.26
C LYS A 33 5.77 4.75 2.33
N LYS A 34 6.91 5.33 1.93
CA LYS A 34 7.91 5.85 2.88
C LYS A 34 7.33 6.93 3.80
N ILE A 35 6.52 7.85 3.26
CA ILE A 35 5.86 8.87 4.09
C ILE A 35 4.93 8.19 5.10
N LEU A 36 4.13 7.21 4.70
CA LEU A 36 3.25 6.46 5.61
C LEU A 36 4.06 5.73 6.70
N GLU A 37 5.15 5.06 6.34
CA GLU A 37 6.02 4.34 7.28
C GLU A 37 6.64 5.26 8.35
N LEU A 38 6.97 6.50 7.97
CA LEU A 38 7.52 7.51 8.88
C LEU A 38 6.46 8.15 9.79
N ASN A 39 5.17 7.90 9.53
CA ASN A 39 4.05 8.49 10.27
C ASN A 39 3.07 7.38 10.70
N PRO A 40 3.43 6.55 11.70
CA PRO A 40 2.62 5.40 12.13
C PRO A 40 1.24 5.78 12.68
N ASP A 41 1.09 7.01 13.18
CA ASP A 41 -0.21 7.54 13.63
C ASP A 41 -1.20 7.76 12.48
N GLY A 42 -0.73 7.71 11.24
CA GLY A 42 -1.51 7.95 10.04
C GLY A 42 -1.53 9.42 9.66
N ILE A 43 -1.82 9.64 8.38
CA ILE A 43 -1.77 10.95 7.76
C ILE A 43 -2.92 11.13 6.78
N THR A 44 -3.40 12.36 6.70
CA THR A 44 -4.42 12.77 5.73
C THR A 44 -3.76 13.31 4.46
N ILE A 45 -4.51 13.32 3.35
CA ILE A 45 -4.05 13.92 2.09
C ILE A 45 -3.69 15.40 2.29
N SER A 46 -4.45 16.13 3.10
CA SER A 46 -4.19 17.54 3.39
C SER A 46 -2.82 17.75 4.04
N GLN A 47 -2.44 16.91 5.01
CA GLN A 47 -1.12 16.99 5.65
C GLN A 47 0.02 16.69 4.66
N ILE A 48 -0.14 15.68 3.80
CA ILE A 48 0.87 15.36 2.77
C ILE A 48 0.99 16.52 1.78
N LYS A 49 -0.13 17.08 1.33
CA LYS A 49 -0.18 18.23 0.41
C LYS A 49 0.57 19.42 0.98
N GLU A 50 0.32 19.77 2.24
CA GLU A 50 0.99 20.90 2.91
C GLU A 50 2.50 20.70 3.00
N ALA A 51 2.96 19.48 3.28
CA ALA A 51 4.38 19.21 3.48
C ALA A 51 5.16 19.05 2.16
N THR A 52 4.52 18.54 1.10
CA THR A 52 5.18 18.19 -0.17
C THR A 52 4.89 19.16 -1.32
N GLY A 53 3.81 19.95 -1.21
CA GLY A 53 3.34 20.82 -2.28
C GLY A 53 2.85 20.07 -3.53
N LEU A 54 2.50 18.79 -3.39
CA LEU A 54 1.85 17.95 -4.41
C LEU A 54 0.35 18.29 -4.52
N THR A 55 -0.28 17.95 -5.64
CA THR A 55 -1.71 18.22 -5.83
C THR A 55 -2.56 17.17 -5.12
N TYR A 56 -3.74 17.58 -4.63
CA TYR A 56 -4.68 16.67 -3.98
C TYR A 56 -5.06 15.48 -4.88
N SER A 57 -5.36 15.75 -6.15
CA SER A 57 -5.78 14.72 -7.12
C SER A 57 -4.71 13.64 -7.32
N THR A 58 -3.44 14.02 -7.45
CA THR A 58 -2.33 13.07 -7.57
C THR A 58 -2.17 12.24 -6.29
N LEU A 59 -2.19 12.88 -5.12
CA LEU A 59 -2.09 12.18 -3.84
C LEU A 59 -3.22 11.18 -3.64
N TRP A 60 -4.45 11.60 -3.88
CA TRP A 60 -5.64 10.75 -3.77
C TRP A 60 -5.54 9.54 -4.70
N HIS A 61 -5.23 9.75 -5.98
CA HIS A 61 -5.12 8.67 -6.95
C HIS A 61 -4.13 7.57 -6.52
N HIS A 62 -2.92 7.96 -6.09
CA HIS A 62 -1.92 7.00 -5.67
C HIS A 62 -2.24 6.33 -4.33
N LEU A 63 -2.79 7.08 -3.36
CA LEU A 63 -3.18 6.50 -2.08
C LEU A 63 -4.35 5.53 -2.21
N GLU A 64 -5.32 5.80 -3.08
CA GLU A 64 -6.40 4.85 -3.38
C GLU A 64 -5.86 3.58 -4.03
N ILE A 65 -4.93 3.68 -4.98
CA ILE A 65 -4.28 2.50 -5.56
C ILE A 65 -3.59 1.68 -4.48
N LEU A 66 -2.82 2.32 -3.59
CA LEU A 66 -2.15 1.63 -2.49
C LEU A 66 -3.13 0.95 -1.54
N SER A 67 -4.24 1.61 -1.20
CA SER A 67 -5.27 1.05 -0.34
C SER A 67 -5.98 -0.14 -0.99
N CYS A 68 -6.39 0.00 -2.24
CA CYS A 68 -7.07 -1.06 -2.99
C CYS A 68 -6.20 -2.28 -3.26
N THR A 69 -4.87 -2.10 -3.24
CA THR A 69 -3.90 -3.19 -3.41
C THR A 69 -3.36 -3.73 -2.09
N ALA A 70 -3.97 -3.38 -0.95
CA ALA A 70 -3.55 -3.79 0.39
C ALA A 70 -2.08 -3.45 0.69
N GLN A 71 -1.61 -2.30 0.19
CA GLN A 71 -0.28 -1.74 0.43
C GLN A 71 -0.29 -0.55 1.40
N CYS A 72 -1.47 -0.11 1.83
CA CYS A 72 -1.70 0.76 2.96
C CYS A 72 -3.12 0.53 3.51
N HIS A 73 -3.40 1.02 4.71
CA HIS A 73 -4.73 0.95 5.29
C HIS A 73 -5.39 2.33 5.29
N LYS A 74 -6.65 2.39 4.88
CA LYS A 74 -7.45 3.62 4.83
C LYS A 74 -8.57 3.53 5.87
N VAL A 75 -8.59 4.48 6.80
CA VAL A 75 -9.61 4.57 7.85
C VAL A 75 -10.36 5.90 7.73
N SER A 76 -11.67 5.81 7.47
CA SER A 76 -12.52 7.00 7.41
C SER A 76 -12.88 7.47 8.81
N HIS A 77 -12.42 8.67 9.17
CA HIS A 77 -12.75 9.38 10.40
C HIS A 77 -13.67 10.57 10.07
N GLY A 78 -14.99 10.33 10.14
CA GLY A 78 -15.99 11.34 9.80
C GLY A 78 -15.88 11.80 8.35
N ASN A 79 -15.51 13.06 8.14
CA ASN A 79 -15.36 13.67 6.82
C ASN A 79 -13.92 13.59 6.25
N SER A 80 -13.01 12.88 6.93
CA SER A 80 -11.61 12.78 6.53
C SER A 80 -11.13 11.34 6.50
N ASP A 81 -10.39 10.99 5.46
CA ASP A 81 -9.70 9.72 5.36
C ASP A 81 -8.28 9.84 5.92
N VAL A 82 -7.93 8.91 6.81
CA VAL A 82 -6.58 8.75 7.37
C VAL A 82 -5.94 7.53 6.76
N TYR A 83 -4.74 7.70 6.21
CA TYR A 83 -3.97 6.62 5.60
C TYR A 83 -2.85 6.20 6.55
N HIS A 84 -2.71 4.89 6.74
CA HIS A 84 -1.70 4.27 7.60
C HIS A 84 -0.79 3.37 6.77
N ALA A 85 0.47 3.27 7.18
CA ALA A 85 1.34 2.24 6.65
C ALA A 85 0.77 0.85 6.97
N THR A 86 1.06 -0.12 6.10
CA THR A 86 0.92 -1.52 6.45
C THR A 86 1.75 -1.77 7.71
N GLY A 87 1.13 -2.39 8.72
CA GLY A 87 1.81 -2.70 9.98
C GLY A 87 2.92 -3.74 9.80
N LYS A 88 3.37 -4.32 10.92
CA LYS A 88 4.39 -5.37 10.87
C LYS A 88 3.84 -6.55 10.07
N SER A 89 4.53 -6.94 9.01
CA SER A 89 4.17 -8.12 8.23
C SER A 89 5.05 -9.31 8.60
N THR A 90 4.40 -10.47 8.72
CA THR A 90 5.05 -11.78 8.86
C THR A 90 4.76 -12.57 7.60
N HIS A 91 5.80 -12.85 6.83
CA HIS A 91 5.68 -13.67 5.62
C HIS A 91 5.24 -15.09 6.00
N LEU A 92 4.21 -15.61 5.32
CA LEU A 92 3.73 -16.98 5.51
C LEU A 92 4.20 -17.91 4.40
N ASN A 93 3.93 -17.55 3.14
CA ASN A 93 4.28 -18.40 2.01
C ASN A 93 4.26 -17.64 0.68
N ASP A 94 4.98 -18.18 -0.29
CA ASP A 94 4.95 -17.74 -1.68
C ASP A 94 4.48 -18.87 -2.59
N TYR A 95 3.66 -18.51 -3.58
CA TYR A 95 3.20 -19.40 -4.64
C TYR A 95 3.52 -18.80 -6.00
N ALA A 96 3.75 -19.64 -6.99
CA ALA A 96 4.00 -19.19 -8.36
C ALA A 96 3.16 -19.97 -9.37
N LYS A 97 2.63 -19.27 -10.37
CA LYS A 97 1.97 -19.85 -11.53
C LYS A 97 2.38 -19.09 -12.79
N GLY A 98 3.33 -19.66 -13.54
CA GLY A 98 3.90 -19.00 -14.71
C GLY A 98 4.67 -17.73 -14.32
N LYS A 99 4.30 -16.58 -14.90
CA LYS A 99 4.91 -15.26 -14.62
C LYS A 99 4.28 -14.51 -13.45
N VAL A 100 3.34 -15.14 -12.74
CA VAL A 100 2.61 -14.54 -11.62
C VAL A 100 3.10 -15.20 -10.33
N GLN A 101 3.52 -14.36 -9.40
CA GLN A 101 3.86 -14.74 -8.03
C GLN A 101 2.73 -14.30 -7.10
N TYR A 102 2.47 -15.07 -6.05
CA TYR A 102 1.53 -14.73 -5.00
C TYR A 102 2.25 -14.81 -3.68
N SER A 103 2.17 -13.77 -2.86
CA SER A 103 2.67 -13.81 -1.49
C SER A 103 1.52 -13.76 -0.52
N ILE A 104 1.58 -14.57 0.52
CA ILE A 104 0.67 -14.53 1.65
C ILE A 104 1.44 -14.07 2.88
N GLU A 105 0.93 -13.06 3.56
CA GLU A 105 1.57 -12.43 4.72
C GLU A 105 0.51 -12.14 5.78
N ILE A 106 0.88 -12.21 7.06
CA ILE A 106 0.04 -11.70 8.15
C ILE A 106 0.49 -10.28 8.44
N VAL A 107 -0.43 -9.33 8.42
CA VAL A 107 -0.18 -7.94 8.78
C VAL A 107 -0.85 -7.64 10.11
N GLU A 108 -0.11 -7.02 11.02
CA GLU A 108 -0.60 -6.55 12.31
C GLU A 108 -0.37 -5.05 12.45
N ASP A 109 -1.45 -4.29 12.61
CA ASP A 109 -1.46 -2.87 12.91
C ASP A 109 -2.45 -2.54 14.05
N LYS A 110 -2.69 -1.25 14.25
CA LYS A 110 -3.60 -0.73 15.29
C LYS A 110 -5.08 -1.02 15.02
N GLU A 111 -5.45 -1.30 13.78
CA GLU A 111 -6.81 -1.65 13.38
C GLU A 111 -7.05 -3.17 13.52
N GLY A 112 -5.97 -3.97 13.59
CA GLY A 112 -6.04 -5.37 13.98
C GLY A 112 -5.06 -6.25 13.23
N ARG A 113 -5.46 -7.52 13.09
CA ARG A 113 -4.68 -8.57 12.43
C ARG A 113 -5.38 -9.00 11.16
N PHE A 114 -4.63 -9.09 10.07
CA PHE A 114 -5.14 -9.41 8.76
C PHE A 114 -4.25 -10.42 8.05
N VAL A 115 -4.85 -11.24 7.20
CA VAL A 115 -4.11 -12.01 6.19
C VAL A 115 -4.18 -11.25 4.89
N CYS A 116 -3.02 -10.89 4.37
CA CYS A 116 -2.86 -10.23 3.08
C CYS A 116 -2.38 -11.25 2.05
N MET A 117 -3.00 -11.23 0.87
CA MET A 117 -2.53 -11.96 -0.29
C MET A 117 -2.26 -10.96 -1.42
N HIS A 118 -1.03 -10.95 -1.94
CA HIS A 118 -0.64 -10.07 -3.04
C HIS A 118 -0.30 -10.86 -4.28
N GLU A 119 -0.85 -10.44 -5.42
CA GLU A 119 -0.38 -10.85 -6.74
C GLU A 119 0.79 -9.95 -7.15
N LYS A 120 1.95 -10.55 -7.37
CA LYS A 120 3.18 -9.90 -7.82
C LYS A 120 3.50 -10.31 -9.27
N ARG A 121 3.89 -9.35 -10.10
CA ARG A 121 4.41 -9.61 -11.45
C ARG A 121 5.74 -8.89 -11.64
N GLU A 122 6.62 -9.50 -12.43
CA GLU A 122 7.85 -8.84 -12.83
C GLU A 122 7.55 -7.59 -13.67
N ASN A 123 8.13 -6.47 -13.27
CA ASN A 123 8.14 -5.26 -14.06
C ASN A 123 9.24 -5.32 -15.14
N ARG A 124 9.40 -4.25 -15.92
CA ARG A 124 10.40 -4.20 -17.02
C ARG A 124 11.85 -4.30 -16.53
N THR A 125 12.11 -4.02 -15.25
CA THR A 125 13.43 -4.11 -14.64
C THR A 125 13.67 -5.46 -13.97
N GLY A 126 12.74 -6.42 -14.11
CA GLY A 126 12.82 -7.76 -13.53
C GLY A 126 12.47 -7.82 -12.04
N ASN A 127 12.00 -6.71 -11.46
CA ASN A 127 11.63 -6.66 -10.04
C ASN A 127 10.14 -7.01 -9.86
N PRO A 128 9.79 -7.81 -8.84
CA PRO A 128 8.40 -8.12 -8.53
C PRO A 128 7.67 -6.88 -8.02
N THR A 129 6.55 -6.54 -8.65
CA THR A 129 5.67 -5.43 -8.27
C THR A 129 4.29 -5.97 -7.92
N ILE A 130 3.72 -5.51 -6.80
CA ILE A 130 2.35 -5.87 -6.41
C ILE A 130 1.38 -5.23 -7.39
N CYS A 131 0.61 -6.05 -8.10
CA CYS A 131 -0.44 -5.62 -9.03
C CYS A 131 -1.81 -5.62 -8.35
N THR A 132 -2.06 -6.61 -7.50
CA THR A 132 -3.35 -6.82 -6.83
C THR A 132 -3.09 -7.25 -5.40
N GLY A 133 -3.99 -6.87 -4.49
CA GLY A 133 -3.95 -7.33 -3.11
C GLY A 133 -5.35 -7.55 -2.57
N ILE A 134 -5.47 -8.52 -1.67
CA ILE A 134 -6.67 -8.71 -0.86
C ILE A 134 -6.22 -8.76 0.60
N GLN A 135 -6.93 -8.03 1.44
CA GLN A 135 -6.75 -8.03 2.89
C GLN A 135 -7.99 -8.64 3.53
N ILE A 136 -7.80 -9.62 4.41
CA ILE A 136 -8.87 -10.37 5.04
C ILE A 136 -8.68 -10.28 6.54
N PRO A 137 -9.65 -9.76 7.31
CA PRO A 137 -9.61 -9.79 8.77
C PRO A 137 -9.37 -11.21 9.28
N PHE A 138 -8.46 -11.35 10.25
CA PHE A 138 -8.05 -12.67 10.75
C PHE A 138 -9.23 -13.47 11.31
N GLU A 139 -10.21 -12.80 11.90
CA GLU A 139 -11.47 -13.37 12.42
C GLU A 139 -12.35 -14.04 11.35
N LEU A 140 -12.17 -13.71 10.07
CA LEU A 140 -12.95 -14.28 8.96
C LEU A 140 -12.26 -15.48 8.29
N ILE A 141 -11.02 -15.79 8.67
CA ILE A 141 -10.19 -16.77 7.96
C ILE A 141 -10.76 -18.19 8.06
N ASP A 142 -11.22 -18.61 9.23
CA ASP A 142 -11.78 -19.96 9.41
C ASP A 142 -13.02 -20.19 8.53
N ASN A 143 -13.89 -19.17 8.43
CA ASN A 143 -15.06 -19.21 7.57
C ASN A 143 -14.66 -19.26 6.09
N LEU A 144 -13.68 -18.45 5.70
CA LEU A 144 -13.16 -18.47 4.34
C LEU A 144 -12.57 -19.83 3.96
N ILE A 145 -11.73 -20.43 4.82
CA ILE A 145 -11.14 -21.75 4.57
C ILE A 145 -12.25 -22.81 4.40
N LYS A 146 -13.27 -22.77 5.26
CA LYS A 146 -14.42 -23.66 5.16
C LYS A 146 -15.15 -23.50 3.83
N ASP A 147 -15.36 -22.28 3.35
CA ASP A 147 -16.02 -22.05 2.07
C ASP A 147 -15.15 -22.44 0.87
N LEU A 148 -13.85 -22.14 0.90
CA LEU A 148 -12.90 -22.53 -0.14
C LEU A 148 -12.75 -24.06 -0.24
N SER A 149 -12.81 -24.78 0.88
CA SER A 149 -12.74 -26.24 0.91
C SER A 149 -13.89 -26.91 0.13
N LYS A 150 -15.05 -26.28 0.03
CA LYS A 150 -16.21 -26.79 -0.75
C LYS A 150 -16.00 -26.70 -2.26
N ILE A 151 -15.11 -25.81 -2.70
CA ILE A 151 -14.81 -25.56 -4.12
C ILE A 151 -13.76 -26.56 -4.63
N LYS A 152 -12.89 -27.03 -3.74
CA LYS A 152 -11.86 -28.03 -4.04
C LYS A 152 -12.49 -29.41 -4.22
N LYS A 153 -13.07 -29.65 -5.41
CA LYS A 153 -13.47 -30.99 -5.87
C LYS A 153 -12.26 -31.85 -6.19
#